data_AF-A0A2X3F4H7-F1
#
_entry.id   AF-A0A2X3F4H7-F1
#
_cell.length_a   1.000
_cell.length_b   1.000
_cell.length_c   1.000
_cell.angle_alpha   90.00
_cell.angle_beta   90.00
_cell.angle_gamma   90.00
#
_symmetry.space_group_name_H-M   'P 1'
#
loop_
_entity.id
_entity.type
_entity.pdbx_description
1 polymer ?
#
loop_
_entity_poly.entity_id
_entity_poly.type
_entity_poly.pdbx_seq_one_letter_code
_entity_poly.pdbx_strand_id
1 'polypeptide(L)'
;MNCTGSCSWKIYVKNGLVTWETQQTDYPRTRPDLPNHEPRGCPRGASYSWYLYSANRLKYPLARKRLIELWREALAQHLDPVLAWDSIMQDPAKTRSYKAARGKGGFVRSSWKELNQLIAAANVWTIKHYGRTASPASRRSRRCRWSPTPRALAIYR
;
A
#
# COMPACT_ATOMS: atom_id res chain seq x y z
N MET A 1 5.06 5.30 13.66
CA MET A 1 3.90 4.68 14.34
C MET A 1 3.07 5.80 14.96
N ASN A 2 1.74 5.74 14.94
CA ASN A 2 0.90 6.81 15.50
C ASN A 2 0.73 6.61 17.02
N CYS A 3 1.77 6.94 17.79
CA CYS A 3 1.83 6.70 19.24
C CYS A 3 2.12 7.95 20.08
N THR A 4 2.11 9.14 19.46
CA THR A 4 2.48 10.47 20.04
C THR A 4 3.86 10.58 20.67
N GLY A 5 4.60 9.48 20.84
CA GLY A 5 5.87 9.47 21.54
C GLY A 5 6.97 10.27 20.86
N SER A 6 7.11 10.17 19.53
CA SER A 6 8.19 10.82 18.76
C SER A 6 9.59 10.62 19.38
N CYS A 7 9.83 9.45 19.97
CA CYS A 7 11.06 9.15 20.69
C CYS A 7 12.18 8.86 19.68
N SER A 8 13.33 9.51 19.86
CA SER A 8 14.59 9.23 19.17
C SER A 8 15.29 8.01 19.79
N TRP A 9 15.93 7.18 18.95
CA TRP A 9 16.57 5.91 19.33
C TRP A 9 17.96 5.78 18.72
N LYS A 10 18.88 5.16 19.46
CA LYS A 10 20.16 4.65 18.97
C LYS A 10 19.91 3.28 18.36
N ILE A 11 20.23 3.12 17.08
CA ILE A 11 20.10 1.86 16.36
C ILE A 11 21.47 1.19 16.30
N TYR A 12 21.58 -0.02 16.85
CA TYR A 12 22.86 -0.74 16.89
C TYR A 12 22.97 -1.66 15.68
N VAL A 13 24.09 -1.52 14.96
CA VAL A 13 24.46 -2.38 13.84
C VAL A 13 25.64 -3.24 14.27
N LYS A 14 25.50 -4.55 14.13
CA LYS A 14 26.56 -5.53 14.37
C LYS A 14 26.58 -6.52 13.21
N ASN A 15 27.77 -6.79 12.68
CA ASN A 15 27.97 -7.66 11.51
C ASN A 15 27.15 -7.21 10.28
N GLY A 16 26.98 -5.89 10.09
CA GLY A 16 26.19 -5.33 8.99
C GLY A 16 24.67 -5.50 9.12
N LEU A 17 24.18 -6.01 10.26
CA LEU A 17 22.76 -6.18 10.55
C LEU A 17 22.34 -5.33 11.74
N VAL A 18 21.14 -4.78 11.70
CA VAL A 18 20.55 -4.12 12.87
C VAL A 18 20.21 -5.19 13.90
N THR A 19 20.66 -5.02 15.15
CA THR A 19 20.50 -6.03 16.19
C THR A 19 19.56 -5.62 17.31
N TRP A 20 19.67 -4.40 17.83
CA TRP A 20 18.78 -3.86 18.87
C TRP A 20 18.80 -2.33 18.87
N GLU A 21 18.02 -1.74 19.77
CA GLU A 21 17.86 -0.31 19.92
C GLU A 21 17.85 0.08 21.41
N THR A 22 18.38 1.26 21.72
CA THR A 22 18.23 1.90 23.03
C THR A 22 17.81 3.35 22.84
N GLN A 23 17.15 3.94 23.80
CA GLN A 23 16.73 5.34 23.69
C GLN A 23 17.92 6.29 23.53
N GLN A 24 17.72 7.36 22.75
CA GLN A 24 18.59 8.53 22.79
C GLN A 24 18.27 9.37 24.04
N THR A 25 19.27 10.07 24.55
CA THR A 25 19.16 10.91 25.75
C THR A 25 19.65 12.33 25.51
N ASP A 26 19.85 12.72 24.25
CA ASP A 26 20.45 13.97 23.80
C ASP A 26 19.42 15.01 23.33
N TYR A 27 18.17 14.92 23.82
CA TYR A 27 17.18 15.97 23.58
C TYR A 27 17.69 17.32 24.13
N PRO A 28 17.36 18.45 23.49
CA PRO A 28 17.61 19.77 24.08
C PRO A 28 17.05 19.83 25.50
N ARG A 29 17.88 20.25 26.45
CA ARG A 29 17.51 20.32 27.87
C ARG A 29 16.34 21.29 28.06
N THR A 30 15.46 20.95 28.98
CA THR A 30 14.41 21.86 29.44
C THR A 30 15.01 22.98 30.30
N ARG A 31 14.18 23.94 30.70
CA ARG A 31 14.57 24.95 31.69
C ARG A 31 15.02 24.28 33.00
N PRO A 32 15.90 24.91 33.80
CA PRO A 32 16.46 24.29 35.02
C PRO A 32 15.45 23.83 36.06
N ASP A 33 14.26 24.44 36.08
CA ASP A 33 13.13 24.14 36.97
C ASP A 33 12.22 22.99 36.48
N LEU A 34 12.46 22.49 35.26
CA LEU A 34 11.66 21.43 34.65
C LEU A 34 12.50 20.17 34.39
N PRO A 35 11.92 18.97 34.56
CA PRO A 35 12.61 17.73 34.22
C PRO A 35 12.84 17.62 32.71
N ASN A 36 13.98 17.04 32.32
CA ASN A 36 14.27 16.75 30.93
C ASN A 36 13.36 15.64 30.39
N HIS A 37 13.28 15.54 29.06
CA HIS A 37 12.42 14.57 28.38
C HIS A 37 13.04 13.17 28.30
N GLU A 38 14.35 13.06 28.42
CA GLU A 38 15.07 11.79 28.30
C GLU A 38 14.68 10.80 29.42
N PRO A 39 14.72 9.48 29.14
CA PRO A 39 15.05 8.82 27.87
C PRO A 39 13.85 8.67 26.91
N ARG A 40 12.62 9.00 27.32
CA ARG A 40 11.38 8.60 26.63
C ARG A 40 11.38 7.08 26.33
N GLY A 41 10.85 6.69 25.18
CA GLY A 41 10.76 5.31 24.73
C GLY A 41 9.56 4.55 25.33
N CYS A 42 9.29 3.38 24.78
CA CYS A 42 8.24 2.48 25.26
C CYS A 42 8.56 1.03 24.84
N PRO A 43 7.97 0.01 25.48
CA PRO A 43 8.29 -1.39 25.16
C PRO A 43 7.96 -1.79 23.72
N ARG A 44 7.06 -1.04 23.04
CA ARG A 44 6.74 -1.27 21.62
C ARG A 44 7.80 -0.69 20.68
N GLY A 45 8.47 0.39 21.12
CA GLY A 45 9.60 0.97 20.38
C GLY A 45 10.87 0.14 20.53
N ALA A 46 11.06 -0.48 21.70
CA ALA A 46 12.23 -1.32 22.02
C ALA A 46 12.22 -2.72 21.39
N SER A 47 11.12 -3.10 20.71
CA SER A 47 10.98 -4.39 20.03
C SER A 47 10.88 -4.25 18.52
N TYR A 48 11.17 -3.07 17.97
CA TYR A 48 10.98 -2.78 16.55
C TYR A 48 12.02 -3.46 15.67
N SER A 49 13.25 -3.64 16.17
CA SER A 49 14.31 -4.40 15.45
C SER A 49 13.88 -5.79 15.02
N TRP A 50 12.99 -6.44 15.77
CA TRP A 50 12.43 -7.76 15.43
C TRP A 50 11.85 -7.82 14.02
N TYR A 51 11.17 -6.75 13.56
CA TYR A 51 10.51 -6.72 12.25
C TYR A 51 11.47 -6.75 11.07
N LEU A 52 12.76 -6.43 11.25
CA LEU A 52 13.66 -6.31 10.10
C LEU A 52 13.87 -7.64 9.40
N TYR A 53 14.02 -8.72 10.17
CA TYR A 53 14.34 -10.06 9.68
C TYR A 53 13.36 -11.13 10.15
N SER A 54 12.25 -10.76 10.81
CA SER A 54 11.25 -11.74 11.25
C SER A 54 10.59 -12.48 10.09
N ALA A 55 10.01 -13.64 10.40
CA ALA A 55 9.29 -14.49 9.45
C ALA A 55 8.15 -13.75 8.73
N ASN A 56 7.62 -12.67 9.31
CA ASN A 56 6.51 -11.90 8.75
C ASN A 56 6.96 -10.69 7.92
N ARG A 57 8.26 -10.53 7.66
CA ARG A 57 8.78 -9.44 6.83
C ARG A 57 8.37 -9.63 5.37
N LEU A 58 7.70 -8.64 4.80
CA LEU A 58 7.45 -8.57 3.36
C LEU A 58 8.76 -8.26 2.62
N LYS A 59 9.25 -9.24 1.85
CA LYS A 59 10.52 -9.16 1.10
C LYS A 59 10.32 -8.77 -0.37
N TYR A 60 9.17 -9.10 -0.94
CA TYR A 60 8.90 -8.94 -2.36
C TYR A 60 7.52 -8.32 -2.59
N PRO A 61 7.29 -7.64 -3.72
CA PRO A 61 5.95 -7.27 -4.14
C PRO A 61 5.11 -8.55 -4.33
N LEU A 62 3.97 -8.59 -3.64
CA LEU A 62 3.03 -9.71 -3.67
C LEU A 62 1.73 -9.28 -4.32
N ALA A 63 1.16 -10.17 -5.13
CA ALA A 63 -0.16 -9.98 -5.71
C ALA A 63 -0.98 -11.26 -5.64
N ARG A 64 -2.30 -11.13 -5.74
CA ARG A 64 -3.19 -12.30 -5.71
C ARG A 64 -3.00 -13.12 -6.99
N LYS A 65 -2.76 -14.42 -6.87
CA LYS A 65 -2.55 -15.34 -8.00
C LYS A 65 -3.58 -15.13 -9.11
N ARG A 66 -4.86 -15.19 -8.74
CA ARG A 66 -5.97 -15.04 -9.70
C ARG A 66 -5.98 -13.72 -10.46
N LEU A 67 -5.58 -12.62 -9.82
CA LEU A 67 -5.49 -11.32 -10.49
C LEU A 67 -4.33 -11.29 -11.49
N ILE A 68 -3.17 -11.85 -11.10
CA ILE A 68 -1.99 -11.89 -11.96
C ILE A 68 -2.20 -12.78 -13.19
N GLU A 69 -2.89 -13.91 -13.04
CA GLU A 69 -3.27 -14.77 -14.18
C GLU A 69 -4.11 -13.99 -15.19
N LEU A 70 -5.21 -13.38 -14.73
CA LEU A 70 -6.07 -12.55 -15.59
C LEU A 70 -5.31 -11.38 -16.23
N TRP A 71 -4.41 -10.75 -15.47
CA TRP A 71 -3.59 -9.65 -15.95
C TRP A 71 -2.66 -10.05 -17.09
N ARG A 72 -1.97 -11.18 -16.94
CA ARG A 72 -1.06 -11.71 -17.97
C ARG A 72 -1.82 -12.19 -19.20
N GLU A 73 -2.96 -12.85 -19.02
CA GLU A 73 -3.85 -13.24 -20.11
C GLU A 73 -4.35 -12.02 -20.90
N ALA A 74 -4.72 -10.94 -20.20
CA ALA A 74 -5.17 -9.70 -20.84
C ALA A 74 -4.03 -8.98 -21.57
N LEU A 75 -2.82 -8.93 -21.01
CA LEU A 75 -1.66 -8.35 -21.68
C LEU A 75 -1.23 -9.14 -22.93
N ALA A 76 -1.51 -10.44 -22.98
CA ALA A 76 -1.27 -11.23 -24.19
C ALA A 76 -2.24 -10.87 -25.34
N GLN A 77 -3.42 -10.34 -25.01
CA GLN A 77 -4.45 -9.96 -25.98
C GLN A 77 -4.42 -8.46 -26.32
N HIS A 78 -3.88 -7.62 -25.44
CA HIS A 78 -3.87 -6.17 -25.58
C HIS A 78 -2.48 -5.60 -25.36
N LEU A 79 -1.97 -4.88 -26.37
CA LEU A 79 -0.69 -4.17 -26.28
C LEU A 79 -0.73 -2.99 -25.29
N ASP A 80 -1.87 -2.28 -25.21
CA ASP A 80 -2.07 -1.21 -24.23
C ASP A 80 -2.51 -1.79 -22.88
N PRO A 81 -1.73 -1.60 -21.80
CA PRO A 81 -2.07 -2.07 -20.46
C PRO A 81 -3.40 -1.51 -19.93
N VAL A 82 -3.81 -0.31 -20.35
CA VAL A 82 -5.09 0.29 -19.94
C VAL A 82 -6.26 -0.48 -20.57
N LEU A 83 -6.13 -0.90 -21.83
CA LEU A 83 -7.11 -1.74 -22.51
C LEU A 83 -7.11 -3.18 -21.96
N ALA A 84 -5.93 -3.70 -21.57
CA ALA A 84 -5.84 -4.97 -20.87
C ALA A 84 -6.61 -4.93 -19.53
N TRP A 85 -6.51 -3.83 -18.78
CA TRP A 85 -7.25 -3.66 -17.54
C TRP A 85 -8.76 -3.51 -17.79
N ASP A 86 -9.12 -2.79 -18.85
CA ASP A 86 -10.51 -2.61 -19.28
C ASP A 86 -11.20 -3.95 -19.56
N SER A 87 -10.55 -4.88 -20.28
CA SER A 87 -11.13 -6.20 -20.59
C SER A 87 -11.36 -7.07 -19.35
N ILE A 88 -10.61 -6.86 -18.27
CA ILE A 88 -10.85 -7.51 -16.98
C ILE A 88 -12.03 -6.86 -16.25
N MET A 89 -12.13 -5.53 -16.30
CA MET A 89 -13.14 -4.76 -15.57
C MET A 89 -14.53 -4.82 -16.19
N GLN A 90 -14.61 -4.91 -17.52
CA GLN A 90 -15.88 -5.05 -18.26
C GLN A 90 -16.52 -6.42 -18.08
N ASP A 91 -15.75 -7.45 -17.70
CA ASP A 91 -16.25 -8.81 -17.45
C ASP A 91 -16.63 -9.01 -15.96
N PRO A 92 -17.94 -9.14 -15.63
CA PRO A 92 -18.38 -9.33 -14.26
C PRO A 92 -17.89 -10.64 -13.62
N ALA A 93 -17.66 -11.69 -14.42
CA ALA A 93 -17.17 -12.97 -13.95
C ALA A 93 -15.68 -12.87 -13.59
N LYS A 94 -14.85 -12.25 -14.45
CA LYS A 94 -13.44 -11.98 -14.14
C LYS A 94 -13.29 -11.12 -12.89
N THR A 95 -14.03 -10.01 -12.79
CA THR A 95 -13.97 -9.15 -11.60
C THR A 95 -14.42 -9.85 -10.32
N ARG A 96 -15.49 -10.64 -10.37
CA ARG A 96 -15.95 -11.43 -9.22
C ARG A 96 -14.89 -12.43 -8.79
N SER A 97 -14.23 -13.10 -9.73
CA SER A 97 -13.27 -14.18 -9.44
C SER A 97 -12.09 -13.73 -8.56
N TYR A 98 -11.45 -12.60 -8.88
CA TYR A 98 -10.32 -12.13 -8.08
C TYR A 98 -10.75 -11.36 -6.82
N LYS A 99 -11.92 -10.71 -6.84
CA LYS A 99 -12.46 -10.00 -5.66
C LYS A 99 -12.90 -10.98 -4.56
N ALA A 100 -13.50 -12.12 -4.93
CA ALA A 100 -13.93 -13.16 -3.99
C ALA A 100 -12.75 -13.90 -3.32
N ALA A 101 -11.54 -13.78 -3.86
CA ALA A 101 -10.30 -14.34 -3.31
C ALA A 101 -9.62 -13.43 -2.27
N ARG A 102 -10.17 -12.23 -1.99
CA ARG A 102 -9.63 -11.32 -0.96
C ARG A 102 -9.76 -11.95 0.43
N GLY A 103 -8.67 -11.93 1.20
CA GLY A 103 -8.61 -12.53 2.53
C GLY A 103 -8.40 -14.05 2.58
N LYS A 104 -8.29 -14.73 1.42
CA LYS A 104 -8.21 -16.20 1.34
C LYS A 104 -6.82 -16.74 0.98
N GLY A 105 -5.75 -15.97 1.22
CA GLY A 105 -4.39 -16.38 0.83
C GLY A 105 -4.18 -16.49 -0.70
N GLY A 106 -3.18 -17.25 -1.15
CA GLY A 106 -2.85 -17.36 -2.58
C GLY A 106 -2.13 -16.13 -3.14
N PHE A 107 -1.20 -15.57 -2.36
CA PHE A 107 -0.27 -14.56 -2.87
C PHE A 107 0.85 -15.21 -3.66
N VAL A 108 1.22 -14.58 -4.77
CA VAL A 108 2.38 -14.95 -5.57
C VAL A 108 3.36 -13.79 -5.58
N ARG A 109 4.65 -14.13 -5.65
CA ARG A 109 5.72 -13.15 -5.88
C ARG A 109 5.55 -12.55 -7.26
N SER A 110 5.68 -11.23 -7.35
CA SER A 110 5.70 -10.47 -8.60
C SER A 110 6.96 -9.58 -8.65
N SER A 111 7.00 -8.64 -9.59
CA SER A 111 8.06 -7.64 -9.73
C SER A 111 7.47 -6.24 -9.63
N TRP A 112 8.31 -5.26 -9.25
CA TRP A 112 7.91 -3.85 -9.25
C TRP A 112 7.46 -3.39 -10.64
N LYS A 113 8.12 -3.87 -11.71
CA LYS A 113 7.75 -3.54 -13.10
C LYS A 113 6.31 -3.98 -13.43
N GLU A 114 5.98 -5.24 -13.13
CA GLU A 114 4.65 -5.80 -13.39
C GLU A 114 3.56 -5.09 -12.55
N LEU A 115 3.78 -4.92 -11.24
CA LEU A 115 2.76 -4.31 -10.38
C LEU A 115 2.60 -2.80 -10.61
N ASN A 116 3.68 -2.07 -10.90
CA ASN A 116 3.57 -0.64 -11.18
C ASN A 116 2.76 -0.41 -12.46
N GLN A 117 2.98 -1.22 -13.50
CA GLN A 117 2.20 -1.14 -14.74
C GLN A 117 0.71 -1.44 -14.49
N LEU A 118 0.41 -2.50 -13.73
CA LEU A 118 -0.96 -2.85 -13.35
C LEU A 118 -1.63 -1.72 -12.55
N ILE A 119 -0.96 -1.19 -11.52
CA ILE A 119 -1.49 -0.11 -10.67
C ILE A 119 -1.71 1.17 -11.49
N ALA A 120 -0.77 1.52 -12.36
CA ALA A 120 -0.90 2.68 -13.23
C ALA A 120 -2.06 2.52 -14.21
N ALA A 121 -2.17 1.38 -14.89
CA ALA A 121 -3.26 1.06 -15.81
C ALA A 121 -4.62 1.12 -15.10
N ALA A 122 -4.73 0.52 -13.92
CA ALA A 122 -5.95 0.54 -13.11
C ALA A 122 -6.36 1.96 -12.68
N ASN A 123 -5.39 2.80 -12.32
CA ASN A 123 -5.64 4.20 -11.96
C ASN A 123 -6.09 5.02 -13.17
N VAL A 124 -5.36 4.94 -14.30
CA VAL A 124 -5.71 5.65 -15.55
C VAL A 124 -7.10 5.24 -16.03
N TRP A 125 -7.37 3.94 -16.07
CA TRP A 125 -8.69 3.42 -16.44
C TRP A 125 -9.80 3.95 -15.53
N THR A 126 -9.57 3.94 -14.22
CA THR A 126 -10.54 4.43 -13.23
C THR A 126 -10.81 5.93 -13.42
N ILE A 127 -9.76 6.73 -13.64
CA ILE A 127 -9.89 8.17 -13.88
C ILE A 127 -10.68 8.43 -15.18
N LYS A 128 -10.41 7.66 -16.23
CA LYS A 128 -11.10 7.78 -17.53
C LYS A 128 -12.60 7.46 -17.43
N HIS A 129 -12.98 6.42 -16.67
CA HIS A 129 -14.36 5.94 -16.62
C HIS A 129 -15.22 6.59 -15.53
N TYR A 130 -14.63 6.93 -14.39
CA TYR A 130 -15.37 7.42 -13.22
C TYR A 130 -14.93 8.81 -12.74
N GLY A 131 -13.96 9.42 -13.42
CA GLY A 131 -13.39 10.70 -13.04
C GLY A 131 -12.35 10.60 -11.92
N ARG A 132 -11.63 11.72 -11.71
CA ARG A 132 -10.49 11.79 -10.78
C ARG A 132 -10.87 11.48 -9.32
N THR A 133 -12.10 11.79 -8.92
CA THR A 133 -12.64 11.59 -7.55
C THR A 133 -12.95 10.14 -7.19
N ALA A 134 -12.97 9.24 -8.18
CA ALA A 134 -13.18 7.82 -7.96
C ALA A 134 -11.91 7.11 -7.46
N SER A 135 -10.73 7.68 -7.71
CA SER A 135 -9.48 7.14 -7.16
C SER A 135 -9.42 7.34 -5.63
N PRO A 136 -9.19 6.29 -4.82
CA PRO A 136 -9.28 6.36 -3.36
C PRO A 136 -8.40 7.44 -2.71
N ALA A 137 -7.25 7.77 -3.31
CA ALA A 137 -6.34 8.81 -2.82
C ALA A 137 -6.97 10.21 -2.82
N SER A 138 -7.98 10.44 -3.67
CA SER A 138 -8.74 11.69 -3.76
C SER A 138 -10.01 11.71 -2.89
N ARG A 139 -10.42 10.55 -2.34
CA ARG A 139 -11.59 10.43 -1.46
C ARG A 139 -11.22 10.77 -0.02
N ARG A 140 -10.82 12.02 0.23
CA ARG A 140 -11.02 12.61 1.56
C ARG A 140 -12.51 12.99 1.68
N SER A 141 -13.16 12.43 2.71
CA SER A 141 -14.39 12.92 3.37
C SER A 141 -15.80 12.69 2.82
N ARG A 142 -16.10 11.79 1.88
CA ARG A 142 -17.51 11.41 1.61
C ARG A 142 -17.79 9.91 1.78
N ARG A 143 -18.65 9.63 2.76
CA ARG A 143 -19.19 8.32 3.15
C ARG A 143 -19.52 7.45 1.93
N CYS A 144 -19.19 6.17 2.05
CA CYS A 144 -19.67 5.09 1.20
C CYS A 144 -21.14 5.28 0.82
N ARG A 145 -21.40 5.55 -0.46
CA ARG A 145 -22.68 5.24 -1.09
C ARG A 145 -22.38 4.87 -2.54
N TRP A 146 -22.32 3.56 -2.78
CA TRP A 146 -22.28 3.00 -4.12
C TRP A 146 -23.73 2.88 -4.60
N SER A 147 -24.11 3.73 -5.54
CA SER A 147 -25.23 3.49 -6.45
C SER A 147 -24.92 4.22 -7.77
N PRO A 148 -24.59 3.51 -8.86
CA PRO A 148 -24.42 4.13 -10.15
C PRO A 148 -25.79 4.19 -10.84
N THR A 149 -26.28 5.39 -11.15
CA THR A 149 -27.28 5.60 -12.20
C THR A 149 -26.56 5.99 -13.50
N PRO A 150 -26.98 5.45 -14.66
CA PRO A 150 -26.34 5.75 -15.93
C PRO A 150 -26.99 6.99 -16.54
N ARG A 151 -26.24 8.07 -16.74
CA ARG A 151 -26.48 9.10 -17.77
C ARG A 151 -25.37 10.14 -17.74
N ALA A 152 -24.55 10.11 -18.78
CA ALA A 152 -24.20 11.27 -19.61
C ALA A 152 -22.87 10.98 -20.34
N LEU A 153 -22.98 10.30 -21.47
CA LEU A 153 -22.13 10.62 -22.62
C LEU A 153 -22.45 12.06 -23.01
N ALA A 154 -21.47 12.95 -22.98
CA ALA A 154 -21.26 14.00 -23.98
C ALA A 154 -20.08 14.89 -23.55
N ILE A 155 -19.39 15.44 -24.55
CA ILE A 155 -18.37 16.49 -24.48
C ILE A 155 -16.96 15.96 -24.25
N TYR A 156 -16.29 15.60 -25.36
CA TYR A 156 -15.12 16.34 -25.84
C TYR A 156 -15.10 16.22 -27.38
N ARG A 157 -15.45 17.34 -28.04
CA ARG A 157 -14.86 17.72 -29.33
C ARG A 157 -13.59 18.52 -29.02
#